data_AF-A0A8C9UDB1-F1
#
_entry.id   AF-A0A8C9UDB1-F1
#
_cell.length_a   1.000
_cell.length_b   1.000
_cell.length_c   1.000
_cell.angle_alpha   90.00
_cell.angle_beta   90.00
_cell.angle_gamma   90.00
#
_symmetry.space_group_name_H-M   'P 1'
#
loop_
_entity.id
_entity.type
_entity.pdbx_description
1 polymer ?
#
loop_
_entity_poly.entity_id
_entity_poly.type
_entity_poly.pdbx_seq_one_letter_code
_entity_poly.pdbx_strand_id
1 'polypeptide(L)'
;MSLLEFFYGMGTATDIAYYSYIYSVVDINLYQQVTSYCRSATLVGYTVGSVSGQVLVSVAGWSLFSLNVVSLTSISIAFATAWFLPMPQKSLFFHHLSSQRRSFEMKVMECKNGAAVQDHPDVQRAPGWEDETKVPLNGEGHSAKKQVNIAKVLKDLWQDFLQCYSSRTMLCWSVWWALSTCGYFQVINYAQGLWEMVLPSHSADIYNGAVEALGATFGAVAVVVVGHIKTSWAMWGEVALALFSLLIAAAVYVMDTVRNIWVCYSSYVIFRIIYMMLITIAT
;
A
#
# COMPACT_ATOMS: atom_id res chain seq x y z
N MET A 1 6.44 21.43 17.28
CA MET A 1 7.05 20.50 16.30
C MET A 1 6.74 19.04 16.66
N SER A 2 7.18 18.53 17.81
CA SER A 2 7.07 17.08 18.12
C SER A 2 5.65 16.47 18.12
N LEU A 3 4.62 17.21 18.56
CA LEU A 3 3.23 16.71 18.49
C LEU A 3 2.71 16.60 17.05
N LEU A 4 3.08 17.55 16.18
CA LEU A 4 2.65 17.55 14.78
C LEU A 4 3.26 16.37 14.02
N GLU A 5 4.54 16.10 14.25
CA GLU A 5 5.25 14.93 13.69
C GLU A 5 4.63 13.61 14.18
N PHE A 6 4.23 13.54 15.45
CA PHE A 6 3.54 12.36 15.99
C PHE A 6 2.20 12.09 15.29
N PHE A 7 1.35 13.11 15.16
CA PHE A 7 0.06 12.95 14.46
C PHE A 7 0.25 12.70 12.97
N TYR A 8 1.27 13.29 12.33
CA TYR A 8 1.62 13.01 10.95
C TYR A 8 2.05 11.55 10.76
N GLY A 9 2.91 11.03 11.64
CA GLY A 9 3.31 9.62 11.63
C GLY A 9 2.12 8.67 11.84
N MET A 10 1.24 9.00 12.79
CA MET A 10 0.00 8.24 13.02
C MET A 10 -0.92 8.26 11.79
N GLY A 11 -1.14 9.43 11.19
CA GLY A 11 -1.95 9.58 9.98
C GLY A 11 -1.34 8.92 8.75
N THR A 12 -0.02 8.73 8.72
CA THR A 12 0.64 7.98 7.65
C THR A 12 0.49 6.46 7.86
N ALA A 13 0.52 6.00 9.11
CA ALA A 13 0.34 4.58 9.45
C ALA A 13 -1.08 4.06 9.13
N THR A 14 -2.09 4.94 9.09
CA THR A 14 -3.46 4.54 8.73
C THR A 14 -3.59 4.08 7.28
N ASP A 15 -2.68 4.46 6.37
CA ASP A 15 -2.67 3.98 4.99
C ASP A 15 -2.49 2.44 4.96
N ILE A 16 -1.59 1.91 5.80
CA ILE A 16 -1.37 0.45 5.93
C ILE A 16 -2.61 -0.24 6.50
N ALA A 17 -3.28 0.39 7.48
CA ALA A 17 -4.52 -0.12 8.05
C ALA A 17 -5.65 -0.15 7.00
N TYR A 18 -5.72 0.88 6.14
CA TYR A 18 -6.68 0.95 5.05
C TYR A 18 -6.45 -0.15 4.00
N TYR A 19 -5.21 -0.42 3.59
CA TYR A 19 -4.92 -1.54 2.69
C TYR A 19 -5.26 -2.90 3.32
N SER A 20 -4.99 -3.07 4.61
CA SER A 20 -5.36 -4.29 5.34
C SER A 20 -6.88 -4.49 5.35
N TYR A 21 -7.64 -3.41 5.51
CA TYR A 21 -9.09 -3.42 5.42
C TYR A 21 -9.57 -3.77 4.01
N ILE A 22 -9.08 -3.11 2.96
CA ILE A 22 -9.59 -3.33 1.60
C ILE A 22 -9.33 -4.76 1.13
N TYR A 23 -8.16 -5.34 1.45
CA TYR A 23 -7.86 -6.72 1.13
C TYR A 23 -8.76 -7.71 1.87
N SER A 24 -9.25 -7.38 3.06
CA SER A 24 -10.18 -8.25 3.79
C SER A 24 -11.60 -8.30 3.21
N VAL A 25 -11.98 -7.33 2.38
CA VAL A 25 -13.33 -7.25 1.79
C VAL A 25 -13.39 -7.66 0.32
N VAL A 26 -12.24 -7.75 -0.36
CA VAL A 26 -12.14 -8.13 -1.77
C VAL A 26 -11.49 -9.51 -1.95
N ASP A 27 -11.74 -10.16 -3.08
CA ASP A 27 -11.11 -11.44 -3.39
C ASP A 27 -9.63 -11.28 -3.81
N ILE A 28 -8.83 -12.31 -3.52
CA ILE A 28 -7.37 -12.32 -3.78
C ILE A 28 -7.03 -12.06 -5.25
N ASN A 29 -7.86 -12.53 -6.18
CA ASN A 29 -7.67 -12.35 -7.62
C ASN A 29 -7.74 -10.87 -8.06
N LEU A 30 -8.30 -9.99 -7.22
CA LEU A 30 -8.50 -8.57 -7.50
C LEU A 30 -7.52 -7.66 -6.73
N TYR A 31 -6.62 -8.21 -5.90
CA TYR A 31 -5.73 -7.40 -5.05
C TYR A 31 -4.95 -6.37 -5.86
N GLN A 32 -4.22 -6.80 -6.87
CA GLN A 32 -3.40 -5.91 -7.70
C GLN A 32 -4.24 -4.79 -8.36
N GLN A 33 -5.45 -5.10 -8.81
CA GLN A 33 -6.34 -4.12 -9.44
C GLN A 33 -6.85 -3.09 -8.42
N VAL A 34 -7.26 -3.55 -7.24
CA VAL A 34 -7.74 -2.69 -6.15
C VAL A 34 -6.60 -1.80 -5.63
N THR A 35 -5.40 -2.36 -5.44
CA THR A 35 -4.20 -1.60 -5.07
C THR A 35 -3.90 -0.50 -6.09
N SER A 36 -3.95 -0.84 -7.38
CA SER A 36 -3.77 0.13 -8.46
C SER A 36 -4.80 1.25 -8.41
N TYR A 37 -6.08 0.94 -8.17
CA TYR A 37 -7.13 1.96 -8.03
C TYR A 37 -6.93 2.86 -6.81
N CYS A 38 -6.64 2.28 -5.64
CA CYS A 38 -6.37 3.06 -4.41
C CYS A 38 -5.17 3.98 -4.59
N ARG A 39 -4.04 3.46 -5.10
CA ARG A 39 -2.85 4.28 -5.38
C ARG A 39 -3.16 5.38 -6.39
N SER A 40 -3.83 5.05 -7.50
CA SER A 40 -4.20 6.03 -8.53
C SER A 40 -5.09 7.14 -7.96
N ALA A 41 -6.10 6.78 -7.14
CA ALA A 41 -6.98 7.76 -6.50
C ALA A 41 -6.19 8.70 -5.57
N THR A 42 -5.26 8.18 -4.77
CA THR A 42 -4.39 8.99 -3.91
C THR A 42 -3.51 9.94 -4.73
N LEU A 43 -2.90 9.47 -5.83
CA LEU A 43 -2.05 10.32 -6.67
C LEU A 43 -2.87 11.38 -7.43
N VAL A 44 -4.08 11.05 -7.89
CA VAL A 44 -5.01 12.02 -8.48
C VAL A 44 -5.43 13.06 -7.46
N GLY A 45 -5.80 12.65 -6.24
CA GLY A 45 -6.14 13.55 -5.14
C GLY A 45 -4.97 14.48 -4.80
N TYR A 46 -3.75 13.95 -4.74
CA TYR A 46 -2.55 14.75 -4.55
C TYR A 46 -2.34 15.76 -5.69
N THR A 47 -2.53 15.34 -6.94
CA THR A 47 -2.42 16.23 -8.11
C THR A 47 -3.43 17.37 -8.04
N VAL A 48 -4.71 17.04 -7.78
CA VAL A 48 -5.79 18.04 -7.65
C VAL A 48 -5.48 18.99 -6.48
N GLY A 49 -5.01 18.47 -5.34
CA GLY A 49 -4.60 19.26 -4.19
C GLY A 49 -3.45 20.22 -4.50
N SER A 50 -2.39 19.74 -5.14
CA SER A 50 -1.23 20.56 -5.51
C SER A 50 -1.57 21.62 -6.55
N VAL A 51 -2.35 21.28 -7.59
CA VAL A 51 -2.81 22.26 -8.61
C VAL A 51 -3.72 23.31 -7.97
N SER A 52 -4.73 22.88 -7.21
CA SER A 52 -5.64 23.82 -6.54
C SER A 52 -4.91 24.71 -5.54
N GLY A 53 -3.99 24.15 -4.75
CA GLY A 53 -3.13 24.92 -3.84
C GLY A 53 -2.28 25.96 -4.57
N GLN A 54 -1.60 25.57 -5.65
CA GLN A 54 -0.80 26.50 -6.46
C GLN A 54 -1.66 27.61 -7.07
N VAL A 55 -2.83 27.27 -7.61
CA VAL A 55 -3.77 28.27 -8.19
C VAL A 55 -4.27 29.24 -7.12
N LEU A 56 -4.67 28.74 -5.94
CA LEU A 56 -5.18 29.57 -4.86
C LEU A 56 -4.12 30.55 -4.33
N VAL A 57 -2.87 30.11 -4.21
CA VAL A 57 -1.77 30.97 -3.76
C VAL A 57 -1.37 31.96 -4.86
N SER A 58 -1.14 31.49 -6.09
CA SER A 58 -0.60 32.34 -7.16
C SER A 58 -1.61 33.29 -7.79
N VAL A 59 -2.88 32.88 -7.95
CA VAL A 59 -3.91 33.69 -8.63
C VAL A 59 -4.80 34.42 -7.63
N ALA A 60 -5.27 33.73 -6.59
CA ALA A 60 -6.20 34.30 -5.62
C ALA A 60 -5.49 35.00 -4.45
N GLY A 61 -4.17 34.91 -4.35
CA GLY A 61 -3.38 35.53 -3.27
C GLY A 61 -3.72 34.97 -1.89
N TRP A 62 -4.21 33.73 -1.80
CA TRP A 62 -4.60 33.14 -0.53
C TRP A 62 -3.40 32.87 0.37
N SER A 63 -3.58 33.11 1.67
CA SER A 63 -2.58 32.75 2.68
C SER A 63 -2.47 31.23 2.84
N LEU A 64 -1.28 30.74 3.22
CA LEU A 64 -1.07 29.33 3.55
C LEU A 64 -2.00 28.84 4.68
N PHE A 65 -2.42 29.73 5.57
CA PHE A 65 -3.40 29.41 6.61
C PHE A 65 -4.76 29.02 6.00
N SER A 66 -5.23 29.76 5.00
CA SER A 66 -6.49 29.45 4.30
C SER A 66 -6.42 28.08 3.62
N LEU A 67 -5.27 27.71 3.05
CA LEU A 67 -5.05 26.37 2.47
C LEU A 67 -5.16 25.28 3.54
N ASN A 68 -4.57 25.49 4.73
CA ASN A 68 -4.68 24.54 5.84
C ASN A 68 -6.14 24.34 6.30
N VAL A 69 -6.96 25.40 6.30
CA VAL A 69 -8.40 25.30 6.62
C VAL A 69 -9.14 24.45 5.59
N VAL A 70 -8.83 24.60 4.30
CA VAL A 70 -9.41 23.77 3.24
C VAL A 70 -9.02 22.30 3.43
N SER A 71 -7.74 22.02 3.69
CA SER A 71 -7.26 20.65 3.95
C SER A 71 -7.93 20.03 5.18
N LEU A 72 -8.10 20.80 6.26
CA LEU A 72 -8.79 20.35 7.46
C LEU A 72 -10.28 20.04 7.20
N THR A 73 -10.92 20.84 6.36
CA THR A 73 -12.31 20.59 5.95
C THR A 73 -12.41 19.31 5.12
N SER A 74 -11.49 19.10 4.18
CA SER A 74 -11.45 17.90 3.34
C SER A 74 -11.26 16.63 4.18
N ILE A 75 -10.33 16.62 5.15
CA ILE A 75 -10.10 15.43 5.98
C ILE A 75 -11.28 15.15 6.93
N SER A 76 -11.98 16.20 7.38
CA SER A 76 -13.18 16.08 8.22
C SER A 76 -14.35 15.45 7.45
N ILE A 77 -14.54 15.84 6.17
CA ILE A 77 -15.53 15.21 5.28
C ILE A 77 -15.14 13.74 5.04
N ALA A 78 -13.87 13.46 4.73
CA ALA A 78 -13.40 12.09 4.53
C ALA A 78 -13.65 11.21 5.77
N PHE A 79 -13.37 11.74 6.97
CA PHE A 79 -13.66 11.06 8.23
C PHE A 79 -15.15 10.72 8.40
N ALA A 80 -16.05 11.66 8.07
CA ALA A 80 -17.48 11.40 8.11
C ALA A 80 -17.90 10.32 7.09
N THR A 81 -17.32 10.33 5.88
CA THR A 81 -17.63 9.33 4.85
C THR A 81 -17.14 7.92 5.21
N ALA A 82 -16.05 7.81 5.98
CA ALA A 82 -15.51 6.51 6.41
C ALA A 82 -16.50 5.72 7.28
N TRP A 83 -17.45 6.37 7.95
CA TRP A 83 -18.47 5.71 8.77
C TRP A 83 -19.46 4.87 7.96
N PHE A 84 -19.55 5.11 6.64
CA PHE A 84 -20.42 4.38 5.73
C PHE A 84 -19.71 3.20 5.05
N LEU A 85 -18.45 2.94 5.37
CA LEU A 85 -17.71 1.81 4.81
C LEU A 85 -18.28 0.48 5.33
N PRO A 86 -18.40 -0.54 4.46
CA PRO A 86 -18.94 -1.83 4.85
C PRO A 86 -18.03 -2.53 5.87
N MET A 87 -18.63 -3.14 6.88
CA MET A 87 -17.88 -3.96 7.84
C MET A 87 -17.32 -5.22 7.15
N PRO A 88 -16.06 -5.58 7.39
CA PRO A 88 -15.46 -6.74 6.75
C PRO A 88 -16.14 -8.02 7.25
N GLN A 89 -16.75 -8.77 6.33
CA GLN A 89 -17.51 -9.98 6.66
C GLN A 89 -16.64 -11.24 6.71
N LYS A 90 -15.43 -11.20 6.12
CA LYS A 90 -14.46 -12.29 6.14
C LYS A 90 -13.20 -11.83 6.87
N SER A 91 -12.78 -12.59 7.87
CA SER A 91 -11.41 -12.47 8.36
C SER A 91 -10.52 -13.32 7.47
N LEU A 92 -9.66 -12.68 6.69
CA LEU A 92 -8.58 -13.32 5.92
C LEU A 92 -7.71 -14.24 6.78
N PHE A 93 -7.58 -13.92 8.07
CA PHE A 93 -6.67 -14.62 8.97
C PHE A 93 -7.26 -15.92 9.56
N PHE A 94 -8.59 -15.99 9.76
CA PHE A 94 -9.16 -17.05 10.59
C PHE A 94 -9.49 -18.37 9.88
N HIS A 95 -9.24 -18.54 8.58
CA HIS A 95 -9.69 -19.74 7.85
C HIS A 95 -8.59 -20.65 7.30
N HIS A 96 -7.36 -20.15 7.09
CA HIS A 96 -6.25 -20.98 6.59
C HIS A 96 -5.80 -22.05 7.58
N LEU A 97 -5.90 -21.80 8.90
CA LEU A 97 -5.53 -22.81 9.90
C LEU A 97 -6.54 -23.95 9.98
N SER A 98 -7.81 -23.76 9.62
CA SER A 98 -8.80 -24.84 9.63
C SER A 98 -8.65 -25.79 8.44
N SER A 99 -8.14 -25.31 7.29
CA SER A 99 -7.82 -26.16 6.15
C SER A 99 -6.43 -26.80 6.29
N GLN A 100 -5.44 -26.07 6.81
CA GLN A 100 -4.09 -26.60 7.04
C GLN A 100 -4.05 -27.62 8.19
N ARG A 101 -4.82 -27.40 9.26
CA ARG A 101 -4.97 -28.38 10.35
C ARG A 101 -5.76 -29.61 9.91
N ARG A 102 -6.80 -29.47 9.07
CA ARG A 102 -7.50 -30.62 8.46
C ARG A 102 -6.61 -31.39 7.49
N SER A 103 -5.79 -30.70 6.70
CA SER A 103 -4.81 -31.36 5.81
C SER A 103 -3.75 -32.12 6.61
N PHE A 104 -3.30 -31.57 7.75
CA PHE A 104 -2.37 -32.25 8.65
C PHE A 104 -3.02 -33.42 9.41
N GLU A 105 -4.25 -33.27 9.92
CA GLU A 105 -4.99 -34.36 10.58
C GLU A 105 -5.37 -35.48 9.60
N MET A 106 -5.76 -35.17 8.36
CA MET A 106 -6.06 -36.16 7.34
C MET A 106 -4.78 -36.93 6.94
N LYS A 107 -3.63 -36.24 6.83
CA LYS A 107 -2.32 -36.85 6.55
C LYS A 107 -1.77 -37.65 7.73
N VAL A 108 -2.11 -37.29 8.97
CA VAL A 108 -1.72 -38.02 10.19
C VAL A 108 -2.63 -39.23 10.46
N MET A 109 -3.91 -39.16 10.04
CA MET A 109 -4.85 -40.28 10.18
C MET A 109 -4.61 -41.36 9.10
N GLU A 110 -4.17 -40.99 7.89
CA GLU A 110 -3.68 -41.94 6.88
C GLU A 110 -2.39 -42.64 7.30
N CYS A 111 -1.46 -41.96 8.00
CA CYS A 111 -0.23 -42.59 8.49
C CYS A 111 -0.43 -43.60 9.63
N LYS A 112 -1.65 -43.75 10.17
CA LYS A 112 -1.93 -44.66 11.29
C LYS A 112 -2.61 -45.98 10.89
N ASN A 113 -3.17 -46.09 9.68
CA ASN A 113 -3.97 -47.24 9.24
C ASN A 113 -3.44 -47.94 7.97
N GLY A 114 -2.13 -47.95 7.75
CA GLY A 114 -1.51 -48.57 6.59
C GLY A 114 -0.56 -49.72 6.93
N ALA A 115 -1.09 -50.93 7.09
CA ALA A 115 -0.33 -52.16 6.88
C ALA A 115 -1.05 -53.02 5.83
N ALA A 116 -0.43 -53.13 4.64
CA ALA A 116 -0.66 -54.11 3.56
C ALA A 116 -2.05 -54.05 2.86
N VAL A 117 -2.23 -54.13 1.54
CA VAL A 117 -1.38 -54.50 0.38
C VAL A 117 -2.09 -53.98 -0.90
N GLN A 118 -1.32 -53.86 -1.98
CA GLN A 118 -1.59 -53.35 -3.33
C GLN A 118 -2.92 -53.77 -4.01
N ASP A 119 -3.49 -52.84 -4.80
CA ASP A 119 -3.84 -53.09 -6.21
C ASP A 119 -4.07 -51.76 -6.98
N HIS A 120 -3.66 -51.70 -8.25
CA HIS A 120 -3.74 -50.53 -9.16
C HIS A 120 -3.71 -51.06 -10.61
N PRO A 121 -4.00 -50.28 -11.68
CA PRO A 121 -5.00 -49.21 -11.92
C PRO A 121 -5.96 -49.58 -13.07
N ASP A 122 -7.07 -48.85 -13.27
CA ASP A 122 -7.38 -48.32 -14.61
C ASP A 122 -8.46 -47.20 -14.68
N VAL A 123 -8.19 -46.21 -15.55
CA VAL A 123 -9.08 -45.24 -16.24
C VAL A 123 -9.54 -43.92 -15.55
N GLN A 124 -8.83 -42.84 -15.92
CA GLN A 124 -9.27 -41.58 -16.57
C GLN A 124 -10.75 -41.11 -16.52
N ARG A 125 -10.99 -39.87 -16.07
CA ARG A 125 -11.18 -38.63 -16.89
C ARG A 125 -11.91 -37.51 -16.10
N ALA A 126 -11.38 -36.29 -16.21
CA ALA A 126 -11.91 -34.97 -15.78
C ALA A 126 -13.33 -34.68 -16.35
N PRO A 127 -14.11 -33.62 -15.99
CA PRO A 127 -13.71 -32.26 -15.56
C PRO A 127 -14.64 -31.62 -14.48
N GLY A 128 -14.43 -30.34 -14.16
CA GLY A 128 -15.52 -29.50 -13.65
C GLY A 128 -15.22 -28.70 -12.40
N TRP A 129 -14.98 -27.41 -12.59
CA TRP A 129 -15.22 -26.39 -11.58
C TRP A 129 -16.73 -26.29 -11.37
N GLU A 130 -17.30 -27.00 -10.41
CA GLU A 130 -18.69 -26.76 -10.02
C GLU A 130 -18.87 -26.76 -8.50
N ASP A 131 -19.37 -25.60 -8.06
CA ASP A 131 -20.24 -25.38 -6.90
C ASP A 131 -19.61 -25.51 -5.50
N GLU A 132 -18.87 -24.48 -5.10
CA GLU A 132 -18.79 -24.14 -3.67
C GLU A 132 -20.17 -23.68 -3.22
N THR A 133 -20.90 -24.66 -2.69
CA THR A 133 -22.23 -24.58 -2.13
C THR A 133 -22.35 -23.39 -1.18
N LYS A 134 -23.26 -22.48 -1.54
CA LYS A 134 -23.85 -21.50 -0.63
C LYS A 134 -24.38 -22.24 0.60
N VAL A 135 -23.68 -22.17 1.72
CA VAL A 135 -24.25 -22.59 3.01
C VAL A 135 -25.09 -21.41 3.52
N PRO A 136 -26.42 -21.55 3.61
CA PRO A 136 -27.25 -20.51 4.19
C PRO A 136 -26.98 -20.46 5.70
N LEU A 137 -26.44 -19.33 6.17
CA LEU A 137 -26.46 -18.96 7.59
C LEU A 137 -27.88 -18.53 7.97
N ASN A 138 -28.82 -19.46 7.94
CA ASN A 138 -30.10 -19.28 8.62
C ASN A 138 -30.56 -20.61 9.22
N GLY A 139 -29.91 -20.96 10.33
CA GLY A 139 -30.48 -21.84 11.35
C GLY A 139 -30.78 -20.99 12.56
N GLU A 140 -32.06 -20.72 12.80
CA GLU A 140 -32.53 -20.08 14.02
C GLU A 140 -32.03 -20.87 15.23
N GLY A 141 -31.21 -20.21 16.05
CA GLY A 141 -30.62 -20.81 17.24
C GLY A 141 -29.93 -19.73 18.06
N HIS A 142 -30.70 -19.13 18.98
CA HIS A 142 -30.27 -18.32 20.12
C HIS A 142 -28.97 -17.51 19.95
N SER A 143 -29.15 -16.20 19.75
CA SER A 143 -28.11 -15.17 19.86
C SER A 143 -27.46 -15.17 21.26
N ALA A 144 -26.54 -16.10 21.51
CA ALA A 144 -25.49 -15.91 22.49
C ALA A 144 -24.48 -14.94 21.86
N LYS A 145 -24.43 -13.69 22.36
CA LYS A 145 -23.34 -12.76 22.06
C LYS A 145 -22.04 -13.49 22.35
N LYS A 146 -21.36 -13.98 21.31
CA LYS A 146 -20.08 -14.67 21.43
C LYS A 146 -19.08 -13.64 21.92
N GLN A 147 -18.82 -13.64 23.23
CA GLN A 147 -17.92 -12.69 23.86
C GLN A 147 -16.54 -12.90 23.23
N VAL A 148 -16.11 -11.95 22.40
CA VAL A 148 -14.83 -12.03 21.72
C VAL A 148 -13.76 -11.87 22.79
N ASN A 149 -13.02 -12.94 23.06
CA ASN A 149 -11.93 -12.90 24.01
C ASN A 149 -10.75 -12.16 23.37
N ILE A 150 -10.63 -10.86 23.67
CA ILE A 150 -9.61 -9.96 23.11
C ILE A 150 -8.20 -10.51 23.37
N ALA A 151 -7.95 -11.10 24.55
CA ALA A 151 -6.65 -11.67 24.87
C ALA A 151 -6.31 -12.87 23.97
N LYS A 152 -7.32 -13.67 23.59
CA LYS A 152 -7.14 -14.77 22.63
C LYS A 152 -6.86 -14.22 21.23
N VAL A 153 -7.60 -13.21 20.78
CA VAL A 153 -7.38 -12.57 19.47
C VAL A 153 -5.97 -11.97 19.38
N LEU A 154 -5.53 -11.25 20.41
CA LEU A 154 -4.17 -10.69 20.48
C LEU A 154 -3.09 -11.77 20.46
N LYS A 155 -3.33 -12.89 21.17
CA LYS A 155 -2.41 -14.02 21.17
C LYS A 155 -2.32 -14.69 19.79
N ASP A 156 -3.46 -14.91 19.15
CA ASP A 156 -3.53 -15.50 17.80
C ASP A 156 -2.80 -14.58 16.79
N LEU A 157 -3.09 -13.26 16.80
CA LEU A 157 -2.38 -12.26 15.99
C LEU A 157 -0.86 -12.24 16.22
N TRP A 158 -0.42 -12.42 17.46
CA TRP A 158 1.01 -12.45 17.79
C TRP A 158 1.69 -13.72 17.27
N GLN A 159 1.04 -14.87 17.38
CA GLN A 159 1.54 -16.13 16.82
C GLN A 159 1.64 -16.05 15.30
N ASP A 160 0.60 -15.52 14.67
CA ASP A 160 0.54 -15.28 13.25
C ASP A 160 1.64 -14.32 12.78
N PHE A 161 1.86 -13.22 13.50
CA PHE A 161 2.95 -12.28 13.24
C PHE A 161 4.31 -13.00 13.27
N LEU A 162 4.60 -13.77 14.32
CA LEU A 162 5.85 -14.52 14.44
C LEU A 162 6.01 -15.55 13.30
N GLN A 163 4.93 -16.23 12.92
CA GLN A 163 4.95 -17.20 11.84
C GLN A 163 5.21 -16.53 10.47
N CYS A 164 4.56 -15.41 10.17
CA CYS A 164 4.78 -14.65 8.94
C CYS A 164 6.24 -14.17 8.82
N TYR A 165 6.80 -13.62 9.90
CA TYR A 165 8.18 -13.11 9.91
C TYR A 165 9.26 -14.18 10.12
N SER A 166 8.88 -15.44 10.35
CA SER A 166 9.82 -16.56 10.32
C SER A 166 10.32 -16.85 8.89
N SER A 167 9.59 -16.42 7.86
CA SER A 167 10.03 -16.48 6.47
C SER A 167 11.04 -15.36 6.17
N ARG A 168 12.26 -15.73 5.76
CA ARG A 168 13.31 -14.77 5.39
C ARG A 168 12.88 -13.83 4.26
N THR A 169 12.12 -14.37 3.29
CA THR A 169 11.62 -13.59 2.16
C THR A 169 10.67 -12.49 2.64
N MET A 170 9.73 -12.82 3.51
CA MET A 170 8.77 -11.86 4.05
C MET A 170 9.48 -10.76 4.85
N LEU A 171 10.43 -11.14 5.71
CA LEU A 171 11.22 -10.18 6.49
C LEU A 171 12.01 -9.22 5.59
N CYS A 172 12.66 -9.74 4.54
CA CYS A 172 13.43 -8.93 3.60
C CYS A 172 12.55 -7.89 2.90
N TRP A 173 11.39 -8.30 2.37
CA TRP A 173 10.45 -7.42 1.71
C TRP A 173 9.85 -6.37 2.67
N SER A 174 9.54 -6.75 3.91
CA SER A 174 9.05 -5.80 4.92
C SER A 174 10.11 -4.75 5.29
N VAL A 175 11.37 -5.16 5.48
CA VAL A 175 12.48 -4.23 5.76
C VAL A 175 12.72 -3.30 4.57
N TRP A 176 12.73 -3.84 3.35
CA TRP A 176 12.85 -3.04 2.13
C TRP A 176 11.71 -2.01 2.02
N TRP A 177 10.46 -2.44 2.22
CA TRP A 177 9.29 -1.58 2.14
C TRP A 177 9.34 -0.46 3.19
N ALA A 178 9.72 -0.79 4.42
CA ALA A 178 9.86 0.17 5.52
C ALA A 178 10.96 1.20 5.23
N LEU A 179 12.15 0.76 4.81
CA LEU A 179 13.28 1.65 4.50
C LEU A 179 13.00 2.51 3.27
N SER A 180 12.43 1.94 2.22
CA SER A 180 12.07 2.65 0.99
C SER A 180 11.02 3.73 1.26
N THR A 181 9.96 3.37 2.00
CA THR A 181 8.90 4.30 2.38
C THR A 181 9.41 5.41 3.31
N CYS A 182 10.29 5.08 4.25
CA CYS A 182 10.96 6.06 5.11
C CYS A 182 11.80 7.05 4.27
N GLY A 183 12.64 6.54 3.37
CA GLY A 183 13.43 7.37 2.46
C GLY A 183 12.57 8.27 1.59
N TYR A 184 11.44 7.76 1.10
CA TYR A 184 10.48 8.57 0.36
C TYR A 184 9.91 9.72 1.19
N PHE A 185 9.45 9.43 2.42
CA PHE A 185 8.95 10.48 3.31
C PHE A 185 10.01 11.52 3.67
N GLN A 186 11.27 11.10 3.83
CA GLN A 186 12.36 12.03 4.07
C GLN A 186 12.54 12.98 2.88
N VAL A 187 12.61 12.46 1.65
CA VAL A 187 12.80 13.30 0.46
C VAL A 187 11.63 14.28 0.28
N ILE A 188 10.37 13.82 0.37
CA ILE A 188 9.23 14.72 0.13
C ILE A 188 9.08 15.80 1.21
N ASN A 189 9.35 15.48 2.48
CA ASN A 189 9.16 16.43 3.57
C ASN A 189 10.25 17.51 3.58
N TYR A 190 11.46 17.20 3.11
CA TYR A 190 12.57 18.15 3.08
C TYR A 190 12.78 18.83 1.72
N ALA A 191 12.17 18.33 0.63
CA ALA A 191 12.31 18.90 -0.71
C ALA A 191 11.93 20.38 -0.77
N GLN A 192 10.78 20.77 -0.19
CA GLN A 192 10.35 22.18 -0.19
C GLN A 192 11.33 23.08 0.58
N GLY A 193 11.87 22.60 1.72
CA GLY A 193 12.89 23.32 2.47
C GLY A 193 14.20 23.47 1.71
N LEU A 194 14.63 22.43 0.98
CA LEU A 194 15.78 22.49 0.10
C LEU A 194 15.57 23.50 -1.04
N TRP A 195 14.40 23.50 -1.68
CA TRP A 195 14.08 24.44 -2.75
C TRP A 195 14.10 25.88 -2.28
N GLU A 196 13.61 26.17 -1.08
CA GLU A 196 13.68 27.51 -0.47
C GLU A 196 15.13 27.98 -0.27
N MET A 197 16.05 27.06 0.07
CA MET A 197 17.48 27.37 0.17
C MET A 197 18.15 27.61 -1.20
N VAL A 198 17.60 27.05 -2.28
CA VAL A 198 18.14 27.19 -3.65
C VAL A 198 17.59 28.43 -4.35
N LEU A 199 16.28 28.68 -4.24
CA LEU A 199 15.62 29.86 -4.76
C LEU A 199 14.63 30.39 -3.72
N PRO A 200 14.97 31.46 -3.00
CA PRO A 200 14.11 32.00 -1.95
C PRO A 200 12.80 32.57 -2.50
N SER A 201 11.70 32.21 -1.84
CA SER A 201 10.32 32.58 -2.15
C SER A 201 10.04 34.06 -2.32
N HIS A 202 10.82 34.93 -1.66
CA HIS A 202 10.66 36.37 -1.71
C HIS A 202 11.31 37.03 -2.95
N SER A 203 12.07 36.27 -3.74
CA SER A 203 12.92 36.80 -4.81
C SER A 203 12.49 36.39 -6.22
N ALA A 204 11.59 35.40 -6.35
CA ALA A 204 11.13 34.87 -7.64
C ALA A 204 9.81 34.11 -7.50
N ASP A 205 9.14 33.87 -8.63
CA ASP A 205 7.93 33.05 -8.69
C ASP A 205 8.23 31.57 -8.34
N ILE A 206 7.42 31.00 -7.44
CA ILE A 206 7.58 29.65 -6.92
C ILE A 206 6.65 28.70 -7.66
N TYR A 207 7.21 27.59 -8.16
CA TYR A 207 6.48 26.56 -8.91
C TYR A 207 6.35 25.23 -8.17
N ASN A 208 6.63 25.21 -6.86
CA ASN A 208 6.67 24.00 -6.02
C ASN A 208 5.40 23.14 -6.18
N GLY A 209 4.21 23.74 -6.11
CA GLY A 209 2.95 23.01 -6.26
C GLY A 209 2.75 22.44 -7.67
N ALA A 210 3.21 23.13 -8.71
CA ALA A 210 3.18 22.61 -10.07
C ALA A 210 4.12 21.40 -10.26
N VAL A 211 5.32 21.48 -9.69
CA VAL A 211 6.33 20.40 -9.74
C VAL A 211 5.83 19.16 -8.98
N GLU A 212 5.23 19.39 -7.82
CA GLU A 212 4.54 18.36 -7.06
C GLU A 212 3.40 17.73 -7.87
N ALA A 213 2.54 18.53 -8.51
CA ALA A 213 1.46 18.01 -9.35
C ALA A 213 1.99 17.17 -10.54
N LEU A 214 3.05 17.61 -11.21
CA LEU A 214 3.69 16.87 -12.30
C LEU A 214 4.22 15.53 -11.83
N GLY A 215 4.97 15.51 -10.72
CA GLY A 215 5.49 14.27 -10.15
C GLY A 215 4.40 13.29 -9.75
N ALA A 216 3.28 13.76 -9.20
CA ALA A 216 2.14 12.91 -8.87
C ALA A 216 1.43 12.39 -10.13
N THR A 217 1.23 13.23 -11.14
CA THR A 217 0.57 12.84 -12.39
C THR A 217 1.37 11.77 -13.12
N PHE A 218 2.66 12.01 -13.33
CA PHE A 218 3.51 11.02 -13.99
C PHE A 218 3.72 9.77 -13.14
N GLY A 219 3.75 9.89 -11.81
CA GLY A 219 3.70 8.75 -10.90
C GLY A 219 2.45 7.90 -11.14
N ALA A 220 1.26 8.50 -11.25
CA ALA A 220 0.01 7.78 -11.48
C ALA A 220 0.03 7.05 -12.83
N VAL A 221 0.50 7.73 -13.88
CA VAL A 221 0.70 7.11 -15.19
C VAL A 221 1.64 5.91 -15.10
N ALA A 222 2.77 6.04 -14.39
CA ALA A 222 3.71 4.94 -14.22
C ALA A 222 3.09 3.74 -13.48
N VAL A 223 2.32 3.97 -12.42
CA VAL A 223 1.59 2.91 -11.68
C VAL A 223 0.62 2.18 -12.60
N VAL A 224 -0.18 2.91 -13.38
CA VAL A 224 -1.14 2.32 -14.33
C VAL A 224 -0.42 1.52 -15.40
N VAL A 225 0.68 2.06 -15.95
CA VAL A 225 1.49 1.38 -16.97
C VAL A 225 2.08 0.07 -16.42
N VAL A 226 2.69 0.10 -15.23
CA VAL A 226 3.20 -1.11 -14.56
C VAL A 226 2.11 -2.15 -14.36
N GLY A 227 0.91 -1.73 -13.94
CA GLY A 227 -0.23 -2.64 -13.73
C GLY A 227 -0.74 -3.31 -15.01
N HIS A 228 -0.50 -2.74 -16.19
CA HIS A 228 -0.92 -3.32 -17.48
C HIS A 228 0.19 -4.10 -18.20
N ILE A 229 1.46 -3.93 -17.78
CA ILE A 229 2.59 -4.64 -18.37
C ILE A 229 2.61 -6.10 -17.87
N LYS A 230 2.46 -7.05 -18.80
CA LYS A 230 2.60 -8.50 -18.55
C LYS A 230 4.08 -8.92 -18.51
N THR A 231 4.82 -8.45 -17.51
CA THR A 231 6.21 -8.86 -17.27
C THR A 231 6.28 -9.84 -16.10
N SER A 232 7.16 -10.84 -16.20
CA SER A 232 7.46 -11.75 -15.08
C SER A 232 8.28 -11.02 -14.01
N TRP A 233 7.60 -10.25 -13.15
CA TRP A 233 8.23 -9.51 -12.05
C TRP A 233 9.01 -10.40 -11.09
N ALA A 234 8.69 -11.70 -11.02
CA ALA A 234 9.48 -12.69 -10.28
C ALA A 234 10.92 -12.87 -10.78
N MET A 235 11.19 -12.63 -12.08
CA MET A 235 12.55 -12.74 -12.66
C MET A 235 13.26 -11.39 -12.79
N TRP A 236 12.51 -10.34 -13.17
CA TRP A 236 13.10 -9.03 -13.48
C TRP A 236 12.97 -8.02 -12.34
N GLY A 237 12.15 -8.30 -11.33
CA GLY A 237 11.84 -7.39 -10.24
C GLY A 237 13.07 -6.97 -9.44
N GLU A 238 13.95 -7.92 -9.10
CA GLU A 238 15.17 -7.62 -8.32
C GLU A 238 16.15 -6.72 -9.09
N VAL A 239 16.35 -7.00 -10.39
CA VAL A 239 17.21 -6.18 -11.26
C VAL A 239 16.62 -4.78 -11.44
N ALA A 240 15.32 -4.68 -11.67
CA ALA A 240 14.61 -3.41 -11.75
C ALA A 240 14.75 -2.63 -10.43
N LEU A 241 14.53 -3.28 -9.30
CA LEU A 241 14.68 -2.70 -7.96
C LEU A 241 16.09 -2.13 -7.75
N ALA A 242 17.14 -2.89 -8.06
CA ALA A 242 18.51 -2.43 -7.91
C ALA A 242 18.82 -1.22 -8.81
N LEU A 243 18.51 -1.31 -10.11
CA LEU A 243 18.79 -0.26 -11.09
C LEU A 243 18.05 1.04 -10.75
N PHE A 244 16.75 0.95 -10.51
CA PHE A 244 15.93 2.12 -10.21
C PHE A 244 16.25 2.71 -8.83
N SER A 245 16.69 1.91 -7.86
CA SER A 245 17.18 2.43 -6.57
C SER A 245 18.47 3.25 -6.75
N LEU A 246 19.39 2.83 -7.63
CA LEU A 246 20.58 3.61 -7.97
C LEU A 246 20.21 4.93 -8.68
N LEU A 247 19.21 4.90 -9.57
CA LEU A 247 18.70 6.11 -10.22
C LEU A 247 18.03 7.07 -9.23
N ILE A 248 17.27 6.55 -8.25
CA ILE A 248 16.72 7.33 -7.13
C ILE A 248 17.85 8.01 -6.35
N ALA A 249 18.89 7.25 -5.98
CA ALA A 249 20.03 7.79 -5.24
C ALA A 249 20.76 8.88 -6.02
N ALA A 250 20.99 8.67 -7.33
CA ALA A 250 21.59 9.67 -8.21
C ALA A 250 20.72 10.94 -8.33
N ALA A 251 19.41 10.79 -8.51
CA ALA A 251 18.49 11.92 -8.59
C ALA A 251 18.48 12.75 -7.30
N VAL A 252 18.44 12.11 -6.13
CA VAL A 252 18.49 12.79 -4.83
C VAL A 252 19.84 13.49 -4.62
N TYR A 253 20.95 12.84 -5.00
CA TYR A 253 22.29 13.43 -4.91
C TYR A 253 22.45 14.67 -5.81
N VAL A 254 21.97 14.60 -7.06
CA VAL A 254 21.96 15.73 -7.99
C VAL A 254 21.10 16.87 -7.46
N MET A 255 19.94 16.55 -6.87
CA MET A 255 19.03 17.54 -6.29
C MET A 255 19.66 18.34 -5.15
N ASP A 256 20.49 17.72 -4.31
CA ASP A 256 21.19 18.39 -3.20
C ASP A 256 22.42 19.20 -3.67
N THR A 257 23.18 18.65 -4.61
CA THR A 257 24.47 19.23 -5.02
C THR A 257 24.33 20.37 -6.03
N VAL A 258 23.40 20.24 -6.99
CA VAL A 258 23.23 21.23 -8.04
C VAL A 258 22.33 22.35 -7.53
N ARG A 259 22.93 23.51 -7.21
CA ARG A 259 22.23 24.72 -6.77
C ARG A 259 21.49 25.43 -7.92
N ASN A 260 20.65 24.70 -8.64
CA ASN A 260 19.79 25.20 -9.70
C ASN A 260 18.38 24.64 -9.54
N ILE A 261 17.38 25.51 -9.39
CA ILE A 261 16.01 25.12 -9.07
C ILE A 261 15.38 24.19 -10.12
N TRP A 262 15.66 24.39 -11.41
CA TRP A 262 15.12 23.56 -12.48
C TRP A 262 15.70 22.15 -12.46
N VAL A 263 16.97 22.02 -12.09
CA VAL A 263 17.61 20.71 -11.88
C VAL A 263 17.04 20.02 -10.66
N CYS A 264 16.82 20.76 -9.55
CA CYS A 264 16.18 20.22 -8.36
C CYS A 264 14.76 19.71 -8.67
N TYR A 265 13.96 20.52 -9.37
CA TYR A 265 12.60 20.17 -9.77
C TYR A 265 12.56 18.94 -10.68
N SER A 266 13.42 18.90 -11.71
CA SER A 266 13.48 17.77 -12.64
C SER A 266 13.90 16.48 -11.92
N SER A 267 14.91 16.57 -11.05
CA SER A 267 15.40 15.44 -10.26
C SER A 267 14.33 14.91 -9.30
N TYR A 268 13.57 15.81 -8.66
CA TYR A 268 12.45 15.45 -7.80
C TYR A 268 11.34 14.72 -8.56
N VAL A 269 10.97 15.20 -9.75
CA VAL A 269 9.95 14.55 -10.59
C VAL A 269 10.40 13.15 -10.99
N ILE A 270 11.66 12.99 -11.43
CA ILE A 270 12.25 11.69 -11.76
C ILE A 270 12.23 10.75 -10.56
N PHE A 271 12.71 11.22 -9.41
CA PHE A 271 12.67 10.49 -8.14
C PHE A 271 11.25 9.97 -7.84
N ARG A 272 10.24 10.83 -7.97
CA ARG A 272 8.85 10.51 -7.64
C ARG A 272 8.25 9.46 -8.57
N ILE A 273 8.52 9.57 -9.88
CA ILE A 273 8.07 8.61 -10.88
C ILE A 273 8.68 7.24 -10.59
N ILE A 274 10.01 7.19 -10.41
CA ILE A 274 10.73 5.94 -10.19
C ILE A 274 10.29 5.27 -8.88
N TYR A 275 10.12 6.04 -7.80
CA TYR A 275 9.64 5.50 -6.53
C TYR A 275 8.23 4.89 -6.67
N MET A 276 7.30 5.60 -7.32
CA MET A 276 5.93 5.11 -7.51
C MET A 276 5.87 3.86 -8.39
N MET A 277 6.76 3.76 -9.39
CA MET A 277 6.95 2.57 -10.18
C MET A 277 7.45 1.40 -9.32
N LEU A 278 8.52 1.60 -8.54
CA LEU A 278 9.13 0.54 -7.72
C LEU A 278 8.20 0.00 -6.64
N ILE A 279 7.52 0.88 -5.90
CA ILE A 279 6.62 0.44 -4.82
C ILE A 279 5.44 -0.38 -5.38
N THR A 280 5.01 -0.08 -6.62
CA THR A 280 3.94 -0.83 -7.30
C THR A 280 4.42 -2.18 -7.80
N ILE A 281 5.66 -2.29 -8.29
CA ILE A 281 6.25 -3.60 -8.66
C ILE A 281 6.43 -4.49 -7.44
N ALA A 282 6.78 -3.89 -6.31
CA ALA A 282 7.05 -4.58 -5.06
C ALA A 282 5.81 -4.98 -4.25
N THR A 283 4.62 -4.48 -4.60
CA THR A 283 3.34 -4.77 -3.93
C THR A 283 2.54 -5.77 -4.74
#